data_AF-A0ABD6SGF8-F1
#
_entry.id   AF-A0ABD6SGF8-F1
#
_cell.length_a   1.000
_cell.length_b   1.000
_cell.length_c   1.000
_cell.angle_alpha   90.00
_cell.angle_beta   90.00
_cell.angle_gamma   90.00
#
_symmetry.space_group_name_H-M   'P 1'
#
loop_
_entity.id
_entity.type
_entity.pdbx_description
1 polymer ?
#
loop_
_entity_poly.entity_id
_entity_poly.type
_entity_poly.pdbx_seq_one_letter_code
_entity_poly.pdbx_strand_id
1 'polypeptide(L)'
;MFNWLKDYQKLEEDIAYLDYNLDKTKAELKRWISGDLQDVRLTAESEGAKVEERIEAIEYELAHKMNDMYKLKRLISKFRGLDNKILKMKYVNGMTLEQIAEEISYSSSHIKKKHAEIVRLIKFVEREGII
;
A
#
# COMPACT_ATOMS: atom_id res chain seq x y z
N MET A 1 -6.48 -2.81 15.49
CA MET A 1 -5.29 -3.26 14.73
C MET A 1 -4.15 -2.32 15.08
N PHE A 2 -2.90 -2.78 15.15
CA PHE A 2 -1.77 -1.90 15.45
C PHE A 2 -1.75 -0.71 14.48
N ASN A 3 -1.58 0.51 14.99
CA ASN A 3 -1.68 1.74 14.20
C ASN A 3 -0.74 1.70 12.98
N TRP A 4 0.52 1.27 13.16
CA TRP A 4 1.47 1.14 12.06
C TRP A 4 1.00 0.19 10.94
N LEU A 5 0.23 -0.85 11.27
CA LEU A 5 -0.28 -1.81 10.30
C LEU A 5 -1.50 -1.23 9.55
N LYS A 6 -2.35 -0.45 10.24
CA LYS A 6 -3.41 0.35 9.61
C LYS A 6 -2.79 1.35 8.62
N ASP A 7 -1.77 2.08 9.06
CA ASP A 7 -1.06 3.07 8.23
C ASP A 7 -0.37 2.42 7.03
N TYR A 8 0.25 1.25 7.22
CA TYR A 8 0.87 0.47 6.15
C TYR A 8 -0.14 0.09 5.07
N GLN A 9 -1.25 -0.54 5.47
CA GLN A 9 -2.26 -1.03 4.53
C GLN A 9 -2.93 0.12 3.78
N LYS A 10 -3.29 1.19 4.49
CA LYS A 10 -3.86 2.39 3.84
C LYS A 10 -2.89 3.00 2.83
N LEU A 11 -1.60 3.10 3.17
CA LEU A 11 -0.62 3.65 2.24
C LEU A 11 -0.37 2.74 1.04
N GLU A 12 -0.42 1.42 1.23
CA GLU A 12 -0.34 0.44 0.15
C GLU A 12 -1.55 0.56 -0.80
N GLU A 13 -2.77 0.67 -0.26
CA GLU A 13 -4.00 0.90 -1.02
C GLU A 13 -3.98 2.23 -1.77
N ASP A 14 -3.57 3.32 -1.12
CA ASP A 14 -3.45 4.64 -1.75
C ASP A 14 -2.46 4.62 -2.94
N ILE A 15 -1.30 3.98 -2.77
CA ILE A 15 -0.30 3.84 -3.85
C ILE A 15 -0.89 3.03 -5.00
N ALA A 16 -1.50 1.87 -4.70
CA ALA A 16 -2.09 1.01 -5.74
C ALA A 16 -3.20 1.72 -6.53
N TYR A 17 -4.03 2.51 -5.84
CA TYR A 17 -5.10 3.27 -6.49
C TYR A 17 -4.56 4.42 -7.34
N LEU A 18 -3.53 5.14 -6.86
CA LEU A 18 -2.88 6.20 -7.64
C LEU A 18 -2.16 5.65 -8.88
N ASP A 19 -1.48 4.50 -8.76
CA ASP A 19 -0.81 3.83 -9.88
C ASP A 19 -1.84 3.42 -10.96
N TYR A 20 -2.95 2.83 -10.54
CA TYR A 20 -4.07 2.52 -11.43
C TYR A 20 -4.64 3.77 -12.13
N ASN A 21 -4.80 4.87 -11.39
CA ASN A 21 -5.30 6.13 -11.95
C ASN A 21 -4.29 6.75 -12.93
N LEU A 22 -2.99 6.65 -12.64
CA LEU A 22 -1.91 7.09 -13.52
C LEU A 22 -1.96 6.35 -14.85
N ASP A 23 -2.09 5.02 -14.82
CA ASP A 23 -2.21 4.19 -16.02
C ASP A 23 -3.41 4.58 -16.88
N LYS A 24 -4.57 4.80 -16.25
CA LYS A 24 -5.77 5.30 -16.94
C LYS A 24 -5.54 6.66 -17.58
N THR A 25 -4.92 7.58 -16.85
CA THR A 25 -4.70 8.95 -17.32
C THR A 25 -3.68 8.98 -18.46
N LYS A 26 -2.64 8.14 -18.40
CA LYS A 26 -1.68 7.93 -19.51
C LYS A 26 -2.35 7.32 -20.74
N ALA A 27 -3.28 6.37 -20.54
CA ALA A 27 -4.07 5.82 -21.64
C ALA A 27 -5.01 6.86 -22.28
N GLU A 28 -5.60 7.75 -21.48
CA GLU A 28 -6.37 8.89 -21.98
C GLU A 28 -5.49 9.83 -22.80
N LEU A 29 -4.31 10.22 -22.31
CA LEU A 29 -3.38 11.06 -23.06
C LEU A 29 -3.03 10.46 -24.42
N LYS A 30 -2.80 9.14 -24.48
CA LYS A 30 -2.54 8.44 -25.74
C LYS A 30 -3.68 8.59 -26.75
N ARG A 31 -4.93 8.63 -26.30
CA ARG A 31 -6.09 8.86 -27.19
C ARG A 31 -6.08 10.26 -27.78
N TRP A 32 -5.67 11.26 -27.00
CA TRP A 32 -5.52 12.65 -27.44
C TRP A 32 -4.35 12.86 -28.39
N ILE A 33 -3.22 12.17 -28.19
CA ILE A 33 -2.02 12.35 -29.02
C ILE A 33 -2.11 11.56 -30.33
N SER A 34 -2.56 10.31 -30.28
CA SER A 34 -2.45 9.38 -31.40
C SER A 34 -3.65 8.44 -31.56
N GLY A 35 -4.80 8.79 -30.98
CA GLY A 35 -5.98 7.94 -30.98
C GLY A 35 -7.21 8.66 -31.55
N ASP A 36 -8.37 8.20 -31.10
CA ASP A 36 -9.67 8.66 -31.59
C ASP A 36 -9.99 10.13 -31.27
N LEU A 37 -9.21 10.77 -30.39
CA LEU A 37 -9.38 12.17 -30.01
C LEU A 37 -8.35 13.11 -30.65
N GLN A 38 -7.45 12.60 -31.52
CA GLN A 38 -6.34 13.37 -32.10
C GLN A 38 -6.77 14.60 -32.92
N ASP A 39 -7.89 14.52 -33.63
CA ASP A 39 -8.37 15.60 -34.50
C ASP A 39 -9.23 16.64 -33.75
N VAL A 40 -9.47 16.44 -32.44
CA VAL A 40 -10.17 17.41 -31.59
C VAL A 40 -9.18 18.51 -31.22
N ARG A 41 -9.43 19.76 -31.68
CA ARG A 41 -8.50 20.89 -31.52
C ARG A 41 -8.01 21.07 -30.07
N LEU A 42 -6.74 20.73 -29.84
CA LEU A 42 -6.02 21.00 -28.60
C LEU A 42 -5.59 22.48 -28.56
N THR A 43 -6.37 23.36 -27.93
CA THR A 43 -5.89 24.67 -27.46
C THR A 43 -5.09 24.50 -26.16
N ALA A 44 -4.39 25.53 -25.69
CA ALA A 44 -3.70 25.49 -24.38
C ALA A 44 -4.68 25.26 -23.20
N GLU A 45 -5.97 25.56 -23.39
CA GLU A 45 -7.06 25.27 -22.43
C GLU A 45 -7.73 23.90 -22.68
N SER A 46 -7.23 23.13 -23.64
CA SER A 46 -7.83 21.86 -24.02
C SER A 46 -7.75 20.83 -22.90
N GLU A 47 -8.68 19.89 -22.95
CA GLU A 47 -8.70 18.77 -22.02
C GLU A 47 -7.40 17.96 -22.09
N GLY A 48 -6.73 17.89 -23.25
CA GLY A 48 -5.40 17.26 -23.40
C GLY A 48 -4.31 17.88 -22.52
N ALA A 49 -4.17 19.21 -22.51
CA ALA A 49 -3.19 19.90 -21.67
C ALA A 49 -3.46 19.68 -20.17
N LYS A 50 -4.74 19.65 -19.78
CA LYS A 50 -5.15 19.30 -18.41
C LYS A 50 -4.86 17.83 -18.07
N VAL A 51 -4.80 16.92 -19.05
CA VAL A 51 -4.42 15.52 -18.83
C VAL A 51 -2.95 15.42 -18.44
N GLU A 52 -2.06 16.17 -19.10
CA GLU A 52 -0.63 16.20 -18.79
C GLU A 52 -0.39 16.76 -17.37
N GLU A 53 -1.02 17.87 -17.02
CA GLU A 53 -0.93 18.44 -15.65
C GLU A 53 -1.44 17.46 -14.58
N ARG A 54 -2.52 16.71 -14.86
CA ARG A 54 -3.01 15.65 -13.94
C ARG A 54 -2.01 14.51 -13.80
N ILE A 55 -1.35 14.10 -14.89
CA ILE A 55 -0.31 13.05 -14.85
C ILE A 55 0.83 13.52 -13.94
N GLU A 56 1.34 14.73 -14.13
CA GLU A 56 2.42 15.28 -13.30
C GLU A 56 2.03 15.32 -11.82
N ALA A 57 0.81 15.76 -11.50
CA ALA A 57 0.31 15.78 -10.13
C ALA A 57 0.23 14.37 -9.51
N ILE A 58 -0.28 13.38 -10.26
CA ILE A 58 -0.37 11.99 -9.79
C ILE A 58 1.04 11.41 -9.57
N GLU A 59 1.97 11.61 -10.50
CA GLU A 59 3.36 11.14 -10.39
C GLU A 59 4.06 11.76 -9.17
N TYR A 60 3.86 13.06 -8.95
CA TYR A 60 4.37 13.75 -7.77
C TYR A 60 3.83 13.15 -6.47
N GLU A 61 2.51 12.97 -6.34
CA GLU A 61 1.92 12.35 -5.14
C GLU A 61 2.39 10.91 -4.93
N LEU A 62 2.49 10.13 -6.01
CA LEU A 62 2.96 8.76 -5.97
C LEU A 62 4.41 8.68 -5.46
N ALA A 63 5.28 9.58 -5.91
CA ALA A 63 6.66 9.67 -5.42
C ALA A 63 6.72 9.96 -3.90
N HIS A 64 5.88 10.87 -3.40
CA HIS A 64 5.80 11.17 -1.96
C HIS A 64 5.32 9.98 -1.15
N LYS A 65 4.25 9.32 -1.58
CA LYS A 65 3.70 8.16 -0.89
C LYS A 65 4.65 6.97 -0.91
N MET A 66 5.35 6.72 -2.02
CA MET A 66 6.39 5.69 -2.09
C MET A 66 7.55 5.98 -1.12
N ASN A 67 7.95 7.25 -0.97
CA ASN A 67 8.95 7.65 0.01
C ASN A 67 8.44 7.44 1.45
N ASP A 68 7.18 7.74 1.73
CA ASP A 68 6.58 7.49 3.04
C ASP A 68 6.47 5.99 3.33
N MET A 69 6.15 5.17 2.33
CA MET A 69 6.15 3.72 2.42
C MET A 69 7.54 3.19 2.76
N TYR A 70 8.58 3.73 2.12
CA TYR A 70 9.97 3.41 2.43
C TYR A 70 10.33 3.77 3.88
N LYS A 71 9.97 4.97 4.35
CA LYS A 71 10.21 5.40 5.75
C LYS A 71 9.47 4.50 6.74
N LEU A 72 8.22 4.15 6.46
CA LEU A 72 7.40 3.29 7.29
C LEU A 72 7.96 1.86 7.38
N LYS A 73 8.34 1.26 6.24
CA LYS A 73 9.03 -0.05 6.22
C LYS A 73 10.31 -0.03 7.05
N ARG A 74 11.09 1.05 7.01
CA ARG A 74 12.30 1.25 7.81
C ARG A 74 12.01 1.48 9.31
N LEU A 75 10.86 2.05 9.67
CA LEU A 75 10.41 2.13 11.05
C LEU A 75 10.03 0.73 11.56
N ILE A 76 9.18 0.02 10.81
CA ILE A 76 8.70 -1.33 11.16
C ILE A 76 9.87 -2.31 11.31
N SER A 77 10.93 -2.18 10.50
CA SER A 77 12.12 -3.04 10.62
C SER A 77 12.86 -2.90 11.95
N LYS A 78 12.63 -1.83 12.72
CA LYS A 78 13.22 -1.62 14.05
C LYS A 78 12.40 -2.27 15.16
N PHE A 79 11.15 -2.66 14.90
CA PHE A 79 10.30 -3.27 15.91
C PHE A 79 10.83 -4.64 16.32
N ARG A 80 10.85 -4.87 17.63
CA ARG A 80 11.30 -6.11 18.26
C ARG A 80 10.09 -6.88 18.81
N GLY A 81 10.35 -8.08 19.27
CA GLY A 81 9.31 -8.97 19.81
C GLY A 81 8.72 -9.88 18.75
N LEU A 82 8.24 -11.04 19.20
CA LEU A 82 7.71 -12.09 18.35
C LEU A 82 6.46 -11.61 17.58
N ASP A 83 5.55 -10.91 18.25
CA ASP A 83 4.28 -10.47 17.66
C ASP A 83 4.50 -9.51 16.49
N ASN A 84 5.37 -8.50 16.65
CA ASN A 84 5.72 -7.58 15.58
C ASN A 84 6.40 -8.29 14.40
N LYS A 85 7.26 -9.28 14.67
CA LYS A 85 7.90 -10.09 13.62
C LYS A 85 6.85 -10.88 12.82
N ILE A 86 5.93 -11.57 13.51
CA ILE A 86 4.84 -12.32 12.88
C ILE A 86 3.98 -11.40 12.00
N LEU A 87 3.56 -10.24 12.53
CA LEU A 87 2.74 -9.28 11.79
C LEU A 87 3.46 -8.72 10.56
N LYS A 88 4.72 -8.29 10.71
CA LYS A 88 5.51 -7.79 9.57
C LYS A 88 5.63 -8.87 8.50
N MET A 89 6.06 -10.08 8.86
CA MET A 89 6.25 -11.14 7.87
C MET A 89 4.93 -11.52 7.19
N LYS A 90 3.83 -11.57 7.94
CA LYS A 90 2.52 -11.95 7.40
C LYS A 90 1.95 -10.90 6.45
N TYR A 91 1.99 -9.63 6.85
CA TYR A 91 1.25 -8.56 6.16
C TYR A 91 2.13 -7.66 5.30
N VAL A 92 3.41 -7.48 5.63
CA VAL A 92 4.34 -6.65 4.85
C VAL A 92 5.17 -7.49 3.88
N ASN A 93 5.60 -8.68 4.30
CA ASN A 93 6.39 -9.58 3.43
C ASN A 93 5.52 -10.60 2.67
N GLY A 94 4.22 -10.67 2.94
CA GLY A 94 3.30 -11.59 2.26
C GLY A 94 3.47 -13.08 2.59
N MET A 95 4.19 -13.44 3.66
CA MET A 95 4.49 -14.83 4.00
C MET A 95 3.28 -15.59 4.57
N THR A 96 3.26 -16.92 4.39
CA THR A 96 2.35 -17.81 5.11
C THR A 96 2.80 -18.03 6.56
N LEU A 97 1.91 -18.53 7.42
CA LEU A 97 2.29 -18.81 8.82
C LEU A 97 3.31 -19.95 8.91
N GLU A 98 3.27 -20.88 7.95
CA GLU A 98 4.23 -21.97 7.78
C GLU A 98 5.62 -21.42 7.42
N GLN A 99 5.71 -20.55 6.41
CA GLN A 99 6.96 -19.90 6.02
C GLN A 99 7.55 -19.06 7.18
N ILE A 100 6.69 -18.37 7.92
CA ILE A 100 7.12 -17.63 9.11
C ILE A 100 7.71 -18.58 10.15
N ALA A 101 7.04 -19.71 10.44
CA ALA A 101 7.52 -20.67 11.41
C ALA A 101 8.91 -21.21 11.06
N GLU A 102 9.14 -21.51 9.78
CA GLU A 102 10.46 -21.90 9.26
C GLU A 102 11.50 -20.78 9.45
N GLU A 103 11.19 -19.56 9.00
CA GLU A 103 12.10 -18.40 9.03
C GLU A 103 12.56 -18.03 10.45
N ILE A 104 11.68 -18.12 11.44
CA ILE A 104 12.02 -17.81 12.85
C ILE A 104 12.29 -19.06 13.71
N SER A 105 12.40 -20.24 13.09
CA SER A 105 12.73 -21.51 13.75
C SER A 105 11.77 -21.89 14.89
N TYR A 106 10.49 -21.64 14.71
CA TYR A 106 9.41 -22.07 15.61
C TYR A 106 8.58 -23.18 14.95
N SER A 107 7.81 -23.92 15.74
CA SER A 107 6.83 -24.83 15.16
C SER A 107 5.67 -24.07 14.53
N SER A 108 5.13 -24.59 13.41
CA SER A 108 3.96 -24.02 12.74
C SER A 108 2.76 -23.86 13.70
N SER A 109 2.56 -24.83 14.60
CA SER A 109 1.53 -24.76 15.64
C SER A 109 1.72 -23.58 16.59
N HIS A 110 2.96 -23.30 17.02
CA HIS A 110 3.26 -22.16 17.89
C HIS A 110 2.94 -20.83 17.20
N ILE A 111 3.35 -20.66 15.94
CA ILE A 111 3.08 -19.43 15.17
C ILE A 111 1.59 -19.24 14.90
N LYS A 112 0.86 -20.31 14.54
CA LYS A 112 -0.61 -20.25 14.37
C LYS A 112 -1.30 -19.82 15.65
N LYS A 113 -0.93 -20.41 16.79
CA LYS A 113 -1.48 -20.04 18.11
C LYS A 113 -1.20 -18.58 18.43
N LYS A 114 0.04 -18.12 18.26
CA LYS A 114 0.45 -16.73 18.52
C LYS A 114 -0.28 -15.74 17.62
N HIS A 115 -0.36 -16.01 16.32
CA HIS A 115 -1.12 -15.18 15.39
C HIS A 115 -2.59 -15.07 15.79
N ALA A 116 -3.23 -16.19 16.17
CA ALA A 116 -4.62 -16.18 16.63
C ALA A 116 -4.82 -15.42 17.96
N GLU A 117 -3.84 -15.42 18.87
CA GLU A 117 -3.86 -14.60 20.09
C GLU A 117 -3.80 -13.10 19.74
N ILE A 118 -2.87 -12.71 18.86
CA ILE A 118 -2.70 -11.33 18.39
C ILE A 118 -3.99 -10.82 17.73
N VAL A 119 -4.57 -11.59 16.81
CA VAL A 119 -5.81 -11.21 16.11
C VAL A 119 -6.99 -11.08 17.09
N ARG A 120 -7.10 -11.96 18.09
CA ARG A 120 -8.15 -11.86 19.12
C ARG A 120 -8.00 -10.61 19.96
N LEU A 121 -6.78 -10.28 20.37
CA LEU A 121 -6.50 -9.05 21.12
C LEU A 121 -6.85 -7.82 20.29
N ILE A 122 -6.42 -7.78 19.02
CA ILE A 122 -6.75 -6.68 18.10
C ILE A 122 -8.26 -6.45 18.02
N LYS A 123 -9.04 -7.51 17.78
CA LYS A 123 -10.50 -7.43 17.67
C LYS A 123 -11.17 -6.98 18.97
N PHE A 124 -10.61 -7.38 20.11
CA PHE A 124 -11.10 -6.94 21.42
C PHE A 124 -10.86 -5.44 21.60
N VAL A 125 -9.63 -4.97 21.41
CA VAL A 125 -9.28 -3.55 21.62
C VAL A 125 -10.05 -2.62 20.67
N GLU A 126 -10.30 -3.05 19.42
CA GLU A 126 -11.16 -2.33 18.46
C GLU A 126 -12.62 -2.25 18.94
N ARG A 127 -13.16 -3.34 19.50
CA ARG A 127 -14.54 -3.36 20.03
C ARG A 127 -14.71 -2.40 21.19
N GLU A 128 -13.72 -2.33 22.07
CA GLU A 128 -13.74 -1.49 23.27
C GLU A 128 -13.39 -0.01 22.99
N GLY A 129 -13.08 0.35 21.73
CA GLY A 129 -12.74 1.73 21.34
C GLY A 129 -11.42 2.23 21.90
N ILE A 130 -10.51 1.32 22.28
CA ILE A 130 -9.21 1.66 22.87
C ILE A 130 -8.18 2.01 21.79
N ILE A 131 -8.34 1.54 20.53
CA ILE A 131 -7.51 1.84 19.35
C ILE A 131 -8.30 1.87 18.02
#